data_AF-A0A3B0YY36-F1
#
_entry.id   AF-A0A3B0YY36-F1
#
_cell.length_a   1.000
_cell.length_b   1.000
_cell.length_c   1.000
_cell.angle_alpha   90.00
_cell.angle_beta   90.00
_cell.angle_gamma   90.00
#
_symmetry.space_group_name_H-M   'P 1'
#
loop_
_entity.id
_entity.type
_entity.pdbx_description
1 polymer ?
#
loop_
_entity_poly.entity_id
_entity_poly.type
_entity_poly.pdbx_seq_one_letter_code
_entity_poly.pdbx_strand_id
1 'polypeptide(L)'
;MKVGILLITHGNIGQILLDSAIEILKVRPLPTRALATTSDSDPEQTLAAAKQALNELDSGAGTLVLTDLYGSTPSNIACKLRQRGQVRVVT
;
A
#
# COMPACT_ATOMS: atom_id res chain seq x y z
N MET A 1 8.28 5.22 -17.01
CA MET A 1 7.84 4.13 -16.11
C MET A 1 8.25 4.52 -14.68
N LYS A 2 7.35 4.43 -13.70
CA LYS A 2 7.60 4.81 -12.30
C LYS A 2 7.09 3.71 -11.38
N VAL A 3 7.81 3.46 -10.28
CA VAL A 3 7.38 2.51 -9.25
C VAL A 3 6.11 3.04 -8.58
N GLY A 4 5.10 2.18 -8.45
CA GLY A 4 3.90 2.47 -7.67
C GLY A 4 4.16 2.30 -6.17
N ILE A 5 3.43 3.02 -5.33
CA ILE A 5 3.50 2.87 -3.86
C ILE A 5 2.10 2.63 -3.31
N LEU A 6 1.90 1.53 -2.61
CA LEU A 6 0.67 1.21 -1.90
C LEU A 6 0.92 1.20 -0.41
N LEU A 7 0.26 2.07 0.35
CA LEU A 7 0.26 2.01 1.81
C LEU A 7 -0.92 1.16 2.26
N ILE A 8 -0.68 0.14 3.08
CA ILE A 8 -1.72 -0.65 3.74
C ILE A 8 -1.50 -0.49 5.24
N THR A 9 -2.44 0.12 5.96
CA THR A 9 -2.23 0.47 7.39
C THR A 9 -3.53 0.39 8.18
N HIS A 10 -3.46 0.36 9.51
CA HIS A 10 -4.62 0.55 10.36
C HIS A 10 -5.13 2.00 10.32
N GLY A 11 -6.46 2.14 10.35
CA GLY A 11 -7.14 3.43 10.37
C GLY A 11 -6.60 4.37 9.28
N ASN A 12 -6.36 5.62 9.67
CA ASN A 12 -5.94 6.67 8.74
C ASN A 12 -4.42 6.87 8.66
N ILE A 13 -3.60 5.99 9.25
CA ILE A 13 -2.14 6.17 9.34
C ILE A 13 -1.53 6.41 7.95
N GLY A 14 -1.81 5.54 6.99
CA GLY A 14 -1.26 5.62 5.64
C GLY A 14 -1.74 6.85 4.87
N GLN A 15 -2.99 7.28 5.08
CA GLN A 15 -3.52 8.47 4.42
C GLN A 15 -2.86 9.74 4.98
N ILE A 16 -2.77 9.86 6.32
CA ILE A 16 -2.13 10.99 6.98
C ILE A 16 -0.64 11.08 6.61
N LEU A 17 0.06 9.95 6.53
CA LEU A 17 1.45 9.90 6.10
C LEU A 17 1.62 10.36 4.66
N LEU A 18 0.74 9.91 3.76
CA LEU A 18 0.74 10.34 2.36
C LEU A 18 0.48 11.84 2.22
N ASP A 19 -0.52 12.37 2.93
CA ASP A 19 -0.86 13.78 2.90
C ASP A 19 0.29 14.64 3.43
N SER A 20 0.91 14.22 4.54
CA SER A 20 2.09 14.86 5.11
C SER A 20 3.27 14.86 4.13
N ALA A 21 3.53 13.74 3.45
CA ALA A 21 4.59 13.66 2.45
C ALA A 21 4.33 14.59 1.26
N ILE A 22 3.08 14.66 0.77
CA ILE A 22 2.68 15.58 -0.29
C ILE A 22 2.84 17.03 0.16
N GLU A 23 2.47 17.35 1.39
CA GLU A 23 2.61 18.69 1.96
C GLU A 23 4.08 19.13 2.03
N ILE A 24 4.97 18.23 2.47
CA ILE A 24 6.41 18.51 2.59
C ILE A 24 7.05 18.63 1.20
N LEU A 25 6.75 17.70 0.30
CA LEU A 25 7.37 17.65 -1.03
C LEU A 25 6.76 18.66 -2.01
N LYS A 26 5.55 19.17 -1.75
CA LYS A 26 4.73 20.02 -2.62
C LYS A 26 4.40 19.39 -3.99
N VAL A 27 4.67 18.10 -4.16
CA VAL A 27 4.40 17.33 -5.38
C VAL A 27 4.03 15.89 -5.04
N ARG A 28 3.38 15.21 -5.98
CA ARG A 28 3.13 13.76 -5.94
C ARG A 28 3.77 13.07 -7.16
N PRO A 29 5.09 12.81 -7.13
CA PRO A 29 5.81 12.39 -8.32
C PRO A 29 5.59 10.91 -8.68
N LEU A 30 5.20 10.08 -7.72
CA LEU A 30 4.98 8.64 -7.88
C LEU A 30 3.49 8.29 -7.76
N PRO A 31 2.97 7.33 -8.55
CA PRO A 31 1.65 6.76 -8.33
C PRO A 31 1.58 6.20 -6.91
N THR A 32 0.64 6.68 -6.12
CA THR A 32 0.53 6.33 -4.70
C THR A 32 -0.93 6.00 -4.38
N ARG A 33 -1.20 5.13 -3.43
CA ARG A 33 -2.54 4.95 -2.85
C ARG A 33 -2.42 4.49 -1.40
N ALA A 34 -3.32 4.96 -0.54
CA ALA A 34 -3.46 4.45 0.81
C ALA A 34 -4.73 3.57 0.91
N LEU A 35 -4.59 2.43 1.57
CA LEU A 35 -5.66 1.48 1.88
C LEU A 35 -5.72 1.31 3.39
N ALA A 36 -6.81 1.77 3.98
CA ALA A 36 -7.07 1.62 5.40
C ALA A 36 -7.59 0.21 5.71
N THR A 37 -7.20 -0.30 6.87
CA THR A 37 -7.77 -1.49 7.49
C THR A 37 -8.32 -1.12 8.87
N THR A 38 -9.40 -1.76 9.27
CA THR A 38 -10.03 -1.61 10.58
C THR A 38 -10.13 -2.97 11.25
N SER A 39 -10.38 -2.99 12.56
CA SER A 39 -10.55 -4.24 13.32
C SER A 39 -11.67 -5.13 12.78
N ASP A 40 -12.70 -4.53 12.16
CA ASP A 40 -13.85 -5.22 11.57
C ASP A 40 -13.66 -5.54 10.08
N SER A 41 -12.52 -5.18 9.49
CA SER A 41 -12.26 -5.44 8.07
C SER A 41 -12.12 -6.94 7.81
N ASP A 42 -12.88 -7.46 6.85
CA ASP A 42 -12.69 -8.80 6.33
C ASP A 42 -11.35 -8.87 5.55
N PRO A 43 -10.38 -9.68 6.01
CA PRO A 43 -9.06 -9.76 5.37
C PRO A 43 -9.11 -10.15 3.89
N GLU A 44 -10.09 -10.95 3.45
CA GLU A 44 -10.20 -11.36 2.05
C GLU A 44 -10.72 -10.21 1.17
N GLN A 45 -11.65 -9.40 1.68
CA GLN A 45 -12.10 -8.18 0.99
C GLN A 45 -10.97 -7.15 0.91
N THR A 46 -10.23 -6.96 2.00
CA THR A 46 -9.05 -6.07 1.98
C THR A 46 -7.98 -6.58 1.03
N LEU A 47 -7.74 -7.89 0.97
CA LEU A 47 -6.80 -8.48 0.01
C LEU A 47 -7.24 -8.24 -1.44
N ALA A 48 -8.53 -8.39 -1.74
CA ALA A 48 -9.08 -8.11 -3.07
C ALA A 48 -8.91 -6.63 -3.44
N ALA A 49 -9.24 -5.71 -2.53
CA ALA A 49 -9.04 -4.28 -2.73
C ALA A 49 -7.56 -3.92 -2.94
N ALA A 50 -6.66 -4.56 -2.20
CA ALA A 50 -5.21 -4.37 -2.36
C ALA A 50 -4.71 -4.88 -3.71
N LYS A 51 -5.18 -6.05 -4.19
CA LYS A 51 -4.86 -6.56 -5.54
C LYS A 51 -5.33 -5.61 -6.63
N GLN A 52 -6.54 -5.06 -6.50
CA GLN A 52 -7.05 -4.06 -7.45
C GLN A 52 -6.15 -2.81 -7.45
N ALA A 53 -5.80 -2.29 -6.26
CA ALA A 53 -4.91 -1.14 -6.14
C ALA A 53 -3.52 -1.39 -6.74
N LEU A 54 -2.96 -2.60 -6.59
CA LEU A 54 -1.70 -2.98 -7.24
C LEU A 54 -1.78 -2.88 -8.77
N ASN A 55 -2.86 -3.41 -9.36
CA ASN A 55 -3.05 -3.38 -10.82
C ASN A 55 -3.21 -1.95 -11.34
N GLU A 56 -3.86 -1.06 -10.57
CA GLU A 56 -4.02 0.35 -10.93
C GLU A 56 -2.71 1.15 -10.81
N LEU A 57 -1.85 0.78 -9.85
CA LEU A 57 -0.57 1.47 -9.58
C LEU A 57 0.58 0.99 -10.45
N ASP A 58 0.56 -0.28 -10.89
CA ASP A 58 1.66 -0.85 -11.65
C ASP A 58 1.69 -0.33 -13.09
N SER A 59 2.73 0.45 -13.40
CA SER A 59 3.01 0.96 -14.75
C SER A 59 4.11 0.16 -15.48
N GLY A 60 4.38 -1.06 -15.03
CA GLY A 60 5.42 -1.95 -15.54
C GLY A 60 6.76 -1.86 -14.81
N ALA A 61 6.87 -1.01 -13.78
CA ALA A 61 8.05 -0.89 -12.93
C ALA A 61 7.89 -1.59 -11.57
N GLY A 62 6.75 -2.25 -11.33
CA GLY A 62 6.40 -2.87 -10.07
C GLY A 62 5.90 -1.89 -9.01
N THR A 63 5.53 -2.45 -7.85
CA THR A 63 4.94 -1.71 -6.73
C THR A 63 5.65 -2.00 -5.42
N LEU A 64 5.88 -0.95 -4.64
CA LEU A 64 6.32 -1.01 -3.24
C LEU A 64 5.09 -0.93 -2.33
N VAL A 65 4.90 -1.92 -1.48
CA VAL A 65 3.88 -1.92 -0.43
C VAL A 65 4.53 -1.51 0.89
N LEU A 66 3.97 -0.49 1.54
CA LEU A 66 4.37 -0.02 2.86
C LEU A 66 3.29 -0.41 3.87
N THR A 67 3.71 -0.92 5.03
CA THR A 67 2.78 -1.24 6.12
C THR A 67 3.18 -0.57 7.42
N ASP A 68 2.27 -0.54 8.38
CA ASP A 68 2.42 0.16 9.65
C ASP A 68 3.22 -0.62 10.71
N LEU A 69 2.94 -1.93 10.85
CA LEU A 69 3.45 -2.74 11.94
C LEU A 69 3.65 -4.19 11.49
N TYR A 70 4.77 -4.81 11.87
CA TYR A 70 5.03 -6.21 11.55
C TYR A 70 4.06 -7.14 12.28
N GLY A 71 3.55 -8.15 11.58
CA GLY A 71 2.58 -9.11 12.11
C GLY A 71 1.13 -8.60 12.17
N SER A 72 0.88 -7.36 11.75
CA SER A 72 -0.43 -6.74 11.69
C SER A 72 -1.27 -7.28 10.50
N THR A 73 -2.61 -7.09 10.53
CA THR A 73 -3.48 -7.44 9.38
C THR A 73 -2.97 -6.83 8.06
N PRO A 74 -2.63 -5.53 7.98
CA PRO A 74 -1.91 -4.96 6.86
C PRO A 74 -0.66 -5.71 6.42
N SER A 75 0.26 -6.01 7.35
CA SER A 75 1.53 -6.71 7.04
C SER A 75 1.29 -8.12 6.51
N ASN A 76 0.32 -8.84 7.07
CA ASN A 76 -0.07 -10.17 6.63
C ASN A 76 -0.69 -10.15 5.21
N ILE A 77 -1.55 -9.16 4.93
CA ILE A 77 -2.10 -8.94 3.59
C ILE A 77 -0.98 -8.60 2.61
N ALA A 78 -0.08 -7.67 2.95
CA ALA A 78 1.05 -7.31 2.12
C ALA A 78 1.95 -8.52 1.80
N CYS A 79 2.16 -9.42 2.76
CA CYS A 79 2.88 -10.67 2.55
C CYS A 79 2.18 -11.58 1.53
N LYS A 80 0.85 -11.71 1.59
CA LYS A 80 0.05 -12.46 0.60
C LYS A 80 0.12 -11.86 -0.81
N LEU A 81 0.43 -10.58 -0.94
CA LEU A 81 0.57 -9.89 -2.23
C LEU A 81 1.95 -10.07 -2.89
N ARG A 82 2.95 -10.61 -2.17
CA ARG A 82 4.31 -10.75 -2.71
C ARG A 82 4.32 -11.64 -3.95
N GLN A 83 4.71 -11.05 -5.07
CA GLN A 83 5.01 -11.75 -6.31
C GLN A 83 6.46 -11.45 -6.72
N ARG A 84 7.22 -12.48 -7.09
CA ARG A 84 8.65 -12.36 -7.42
C ARG A 84 8.84 -11.32 -8.54
N GLY A 85 9.62 -10.28 -8.24
CA GLY A 85 10.00 -9.24 -9.20
C GLY A 85 9.00 -8.10 -9.39
N GLN A 86 7.74 -8.23 -8.94
CA GLN A 86 6.69 -7.23 -9.17
C GLN A 86 6.28 -6.47 -7.90
N VAL A 87 6.30 -7.13 -6.74
CA VAL A 87 5.85 -6.53 -5.48
C VAL A 87 6.93 -6.69 -4.40
N ARG A 88 7.34 -5.57 -3.80
CA ARG A 88 8.20 -5.54 -2.60
C ARG A 88 7.41 -4.99 -1.42
N VAL A 89 7.69 -5.51 -0.22
CA VAL A 89 7.02 -5.10 1.01
C VAL A 89 8.06 -4.55 1.98
N VAL A 90 7.78 -3.40 2.58
CA VAL A 90 8.53 -2.82 3.70
C VAL A 90 7.54 -2.54 4.83
N THR A 91 7.92 -2.92 6.03
CA THR A 91 7.15 -2.72 7.25
C THR A 91 7.97 -1.91 8.23
#